data_AF-A0A962JMJ9-F1
#
_entry.id   AF-A0A962JMJ9-F1
#
_cell.length_a   1.000
_cell.length_b   1.000
_cell.length_c   1.000
_cell.angle_alpha   90.00
_cell.angle_beta   90.00
_cell.angle_gamma   90.00
#
_symmetry.space_group_name_H-M   'P 1'
#
loop_
_entity.id
_entity.type
_entity.pdbx_description
1 polymer ?
#
loop_
_entity_poly.entity_id
_entity_poly.type
_entity_poly.pdbx_seq_one_letter_code
_entity_poly.pdbx_strand_id
1 'polypeptide(L)' 'LGCHLCDYAQQVLSQAQCVLPIVCQEVDIALDQNLMTKYALSIPVLKSADDGQELRWPFSVLDVQRLQDL' A
#
# COMPACT_ATOMS: atom_id res chain seq x y z
N LEU A 1 11.17 -2.64 -14.73
CA LEU A 1 11.63 -1.33 -14.22
C LEU A 1 11.03 -1.20 -12.82
N GLY A 2 11.84 -1.19 -11.77
CA GLY A 2 11.34 -1.11 -10.39
C GLY A 2 10.75 0.27 -10.10
N CYS A 3 9.61 0.32 -9.44
CA CYS A 3 9.02 1.58 -9.00
C CYS A 3 9.72 2.00 -7.72
N HIS A 4 10.63 2.98 -7.78
CA HIS A 4 11.34 3.50 -6.60
C HIS A 4 10.39 3.96 -5.49
N LEU A 5 9.16 4.37 -5.84
CA LEU A 5 8.14 4.73 -4.86
C LEU A 5 7.64 3.53 -4.06
N CYS A 6 7.55 2.34 -4.68
CA CYS A 6 7.20 1.10 -3.97
C CYS A 6 8.25 0.74 -2.92
N ASP A 7 9.54 0.95 -3.20
CA ASP A 7 10.60 0.72 -2.22
C ASP A 7 10.41 1.62 -0.98
N TYR A 8 10.10 2.90 -1.17
CA TYR A 8 9.82 3.83 -0.07
C TYR A 8 8.54 3.47 0.70
N ALA A 9 7.47 3.11 -0.01
CA ALA A 9 6.24 2.63 0.63
C ALA A 9 6.50 1.38 1.48
N GLN A 10 7.33 0.45 0.98
CA GLN A 10 7.68 -0.76 1.71
C GLN A 10 8.49 -0.47 2.97
N GLN A 11 9.37 0.54 2.95
CA GLN A 11 10.05 1.01 4.15
C GLN A 11 9.06 1.54 5.21
N VAL A 12 8.07 2.33 4.80
CA VAL A 12 7.01 2.81 5.71
C VAL A 12 6.21 1.64 6.30
N LEU A 13 5.86 0.65 5.47
CA LEU A 13 5.18 -0.56 5.93
C LEU A 13 6.02 -1.37 6.92
N SER A 14 7.32 -1.57 6.66
CA SER A 14 8.21 -2.26 7.58
C SER A 14 8.32 -1.54 8.92
N GLN A 15 8.32 -0.20 8.94
CA GLN A 15 8.30 0.58 10.18
C GLN A 15 6.96 0.42 10.92
N ALA A 16 5.84 0.43 10.19
CA ALA A 16 4.52 0.22 10.78
C ALA A 16 4.39 -1.18 11.40
N GLN A 17 4.91 -2.22 10.74
CA GLN A 17 4.92 -3.61 11.23
C GLN A 17 5.68 -3.80 12.55
N CYS A 18 6.61 -2.91 12.89
CA CYS A 18 7.30 -2.95 14.18
C CYS A 18 6.40 -2.58 15.36
N VAL A 19 5.30 -1.85 15.12
CA VAL A 19 4.42 -1.29 16.17
C VAL A 19 2.96 -1.66 16.01
N LEU A 20 2.55 -2.18 14.86
CA LEU A 20 1.19 -2.58 14.53
C LEU A 20 1.16 -4.04 14.02
N PRO A 21 0.14 -4.83 14.40
CA PRO A 21 0.01 -6.23 13.97
C PRO A 21 -0.57 -6.32 12.55
N ILE A 22 0.18 -5.82 11.55
CA ILE A 22 -0.29 -5.69 10.17
C ILE A 22 0.35 -6.75 9.29
N VAL A 23 -0.44 -7.36 8.41
CA VAL A 23 0.05 -8.24 7.36
C VAL A 23 -0.34 -7.62 6.03
N CYS A 24 0.66 -7.33 5.20
CA CYS A 24 0.44 -6.78 3.87
C CYS A 24 0.75 -7.85 2.82
N GLN A 25 -0.16 -8.02 1.87
CA GLN A 25 0.09 -8.80 0.68
C GLN A 25 0.54 -7.86 -0.45
N GLU A 26 1.69 -8.17 -1.05
CA GLU A 26 2.13 -7.48 -2.25
C GLU A 26 1.36 -8.00 -3.47
N VAL A 27 0.88 -7.07 -4.30
CA VAL A 27 0.17 -7.39 -5.54
C VAL A 27 0.85 -6.66 -6.68
N ASP A 28 1.43 -7.43 -7.61
CA ASP A 28 1.97 -6.88 -8.85
C ASP A 28 0.82 -6.62 -9.83
N ILE A 29 0.47 -5.35 -9.97
CA ILE A 29 -0.62 -4.93 -10.86
C ILE A 29 -0.31 -5.22 -12.34
N ALA A 30 0.95 -5.39 -12.73
CA ALA A 30 1.32 -5.67 -14.12
C ALA A 30 0.76 -7.00 -14.64
N LEU A 31 0.36 -7.89 -13.72
CA LEU A 31 -0.24 -9.19 -14.02
C LEU A 31 -1.77 -9.15 -14.13
N ASP A 32 -2.41 -8.03 -13.78
CA ASP A 32 -3.87 -7.87 -13.83
C ASP A 32 -4.25 -6.59 -14.58
N GLN A 33 -4.91 -6.76 -15.72
CA GLN A 33 -5.27 -5.65 -16.62
C GLN A 33 -6.24 -4.64 -15.97
N ASN A 34 -7.11 -5.09 -15.06
CA ASN A 34 -8.02 -4.21 -14.33
C ASN A 34 -7.24 -3.37 -13.31
N LEU A 35 -6.30 -3.99 -12.59
CA LEU A 35 -5.45 -3.28 -11.64
C LEU A 35 -4.48 -2.33 -12.34
N MET A 36 -3.92 -2.71 -13.49
CA MET A 36 -3.12 -1.79 -14.31
C MET A 36 -3.94 -0.59 -14.74
N THR A 37 -5.14 -0.80 -15.28
CA THR A 37 -6.02 0.30 -15.71
C THR A 37 -6.35 1.23 -14.54
N LYS A 38 -6.55 0.68 -13.34
CA LYS A 38 -6.94 1.43 -12.16
C LYS A 38 -5.77 2.16 -11.49
N TYR A 39 -4.59 1.53 -11.38
CA TYR A 39 -3.53 1.97 -10.49
C TYR A 39 -2.20 2.33 -11.18
N ALA A 40 -2.02 2.13 -12.49
CA ALA A 40 -0.74 2.36 -13.17
C ALA A 40 -0.10 3.74 -12.90
N LEU A 41 -0.92 4.78 -12.69
CA LEU A 41 -0.46 6.16 -12.43
C LEU A 41 -0.45 6.56 -10.96
N SER A 42 -0.83 5.64 -10.05
CA SER A 42 -1.01 5.94 -8.62
C SER A 42 -0.31 4.97 -7.68
N ILE A 43 0.34 3.91 -8.18
CA ILE A 43 1.17 3.04 -7.34
C ILE A 43 2.32 3.83 -6.69
N PRO A 44 2.67 3.52 -5.43
CA PRO A 44 2.08 2.49 -4.58
C PRO A 44 0.75 2.91 -3.91
N VAL A 45 -0.16 1.94 -3.77
CA VAL A 45 -1.46 2.09 -3.11
C VAL A 45 -1.62 0.98 -2.08
N LEU A 46 -1.98 1.34 -0.85
CA LEU A 46 -2.45 0.40 0.16
C LEU A 46 -3.97 0.31 0.10
N LYS A 47 -4.50 -0.89 0.29
CA LYS A 47 -5.93 -1.12 0.36
C LYS A 47 -6.25 -1.93 1.61
N SER A 48 -7.17 -1.44 2.44
CA SER A 48 -7.69 -2.19 3.58
C SER A 48 -8.47 -3.42 3.09
N ALA A 49 -8.23 -4.55 3.74
CA ALA A 49 -8.97 -5.78 3.43
C ALA A 49 -10.38 -5.78 4.02
N ASP A 50 -10.59 -5.02 5.11
CA ASP A 50 -11.83 -5.05 5.88
C ASP A 50 -12.95 -4.24 5.19
N ASP A 51 -12.63 -3.05 4.69
CA ASP A 51 -13.62 -2.12 4.11
C ASP A 51 -13.25 -1.60 2.71
N GLY A 52 -12.07 -1.96 2.20
CA GLY A 52 -11.61 -1.57 0.88
C GLY A 52 -11.12 -0.13 0.75
N GLN A 53 -10.96 0.61 1.86
CA GLN A 53 -10.38 1.96 1.82
C GLN A 53 -8.97 1.94 1.23
N GLU A 54 -8.64 3.00 0.49
CA GLU A 54 -7.37 3.11 -0.22
C GLU A 54 -6.55 4.28 0.30
N LEU A 55 -5.26 4.04 0.50
CA LEU A 55 -4.27 5.05 0.80
C LEU A 55 -3.25 5.09 -0.34
N ARG A 56 -3.18 6.21 -1.05
CA ARG A 56 -2.24 6.41 -2.15
C ARG A 56 -1.00 7.12 -1.65
N TRP A 57 0.14 6.80 -2.24
CA TRP A 57 1.38 7.50 -1.95
C TRP A 57 1.25 9.02 -2.19
N PRO A 58 1.88 9.88 -1.38
CA PRO A 58 2.69 9.57 -0.19
C PRO A 58 1.87 9.31 1.07
N PHE A 59 2.39 8.42 1.94
CA PHE A 59 1.81 8.14 3.25
C PHE A 59 2.90 7.88 4.31
N SER A 60 2.52 8.10 5.56
CA SER A 60 3.33 7.88 6.77
C SER A 60 2.85 6.66 7.56
N VAL A 61 3.61 6.25 8.58
CA VAL A 61 3.21 5.20 9.52
C VAL A 61 1.88 5.54 10.22
N LEU A 62 1.64 6.82 10.52
CA LEU A 62 0.38 7.26 11.12
C LEU A 62 -0.82 7.08 10.18
N ASP A 63 -0.63 7.30 8.88
CA ASP A 63 -1.70 7.08 7.90
C ASP A 63 -2.01 5.59 7.76
N VAL A 64 -0.99 4.72 7.82
CA VAL A 64 -1.15 3.25 7.84
C VAL A 64 -1.91 2.80 9.08
N GLN A 65 -1.60 3.38 10.25
CA GLN A 65 -2.32 3.10 11.49
C GLN A 65 -3.81 3.43 11.35
N ARG A 66 -4.13 4.62 10.82
CA ARG A 66 -5.52 5.05 10.64
C ARG A 66 -6.29 4.20 9.65
N LEU A 67 -5.60 3.62 8.67
CA LEU A 67 -6.20 2.70 7.70
C LEU A 67 -6.57 1.35 8.33
N GLN A 68 -5.93 0.96 9.45
CA GLN A 68 -6.23 -0.28 10.18
C GLN A 68 -7.28 -0.14 11.28
N ASP A 69 -7.45 1.06 11.84
CA ASP A 69 -8.37 1.31 12.95
C ASP A 69 -9.84 1.43 12.51
N LEU A 70 -10.15 1.12 11.24
CA LEU A 70 -11.48 1.17 10.61
C LEU A 70 -11.90 -0.22 10.15
#